data_AF-A0A8H8DCW6-F1
#
_entry.id   AF-A0A8H8DCW6-F1
#
_cell.length_a   1.000
_cell.length_b   1.000
_cell.length_c   1.000
_cell.angle_alpha   90.00
_cell.angle_beta   90.00
_cell.angle_gamma   90.00
#
_symmetry.space_group_name_H-M   'P 1'
#
loop_
_entity.id
_entity.type
_entity.pdbx_description
1 polymer ?
#
loop_
_entity_poly.entity_id
_entity_poly.type
_entity_poly.pdbx_seq_one_letter_code
_entity_poly.pdbx_strand_id
1 'polypeptide(L)'
;MTRHFYEDDDNFITNKPGTTDPITPKLQSQESIHGGENATIIDGMVIRTTPILEKYTNSIRQYLITKFNIFEAELETQKSAGMNEWRDLKAEFNSIVNEPILPNSIYILTAGLTGSIIVRNRNIGLRLITPLVFGGCALKYFMPRTFGNLSKEYNEFEMKTVPDVYKQRQELIGQLRYWRSEAEVQRVKVNDCVIEQVHDLRKKWSQVWD
;
A
#
# COMPACT_ATOMS: atom_id res chain seq x y z
N MET A 1 -90.84 19.64 -24.07
CA MET A 1 -89.67 19.53 -23.17
C MET A 1 -88.45 19.36 -24.05
N THR A 2 -87.78 20.48 -24.36
CA THR A 2 -86.64 20.56 -25.28
C THR A 2 -85.36 20.20 -24.52
N ARG A 3 -84.51 19.34 -25.09
CA ARG A 3 -83.22 18.96 -24.49
C ARG A 3 -82.21 20.05 -24.84
N HIS A 4 -81.70 20.73 -23.82
CA HIS A 4 -80.61 21.70 -23.95
C HIS A 4 -79.29 20.94 -23.77
N PHE A 5 -78.51 20.82 -24.85
CA PHE A 5 -77.26 20.05 -24.87
C PHE A 5 -76.01 20.91 -24.59
N TYR A 6 -76.14 22.24 -24.60
CA TYR A 6 -75.01 23.16 -24.68
C TYR A 6 -75.05 24.31 -23.65
N GLU A 7 -75.87 24.23 -22.60
CA GLU A 7 -75.83 25.26 -21.54
C GLU A 7 -74.50 25.31 -20.79
N ASP A 8 -73.71 24.24 -20.82
CA ASP A 8 -72.37 24.21 -20.23
C ASP A 8 -71.28 24.83 -21.13
N ASP A 9 -71.54 24.98 -22.44
CA ASP A 9 -70.58 25.56 -23.42
C ASP A 9 -70.66 27.10 -23.50
N ASP A 10 -71.70 27.72 -22.95
CA ASP A 10 -71.90 29.18 -22.96
C ASP A 10 -71.00 29.93 -21.96
N ASN A 11 -70.31 29.20 -21.07
CA ASN A 11 -69.28 29.77 -20.19
C ASN A 11 -67.94 29.86 -20.95
N PHE A 12 -67.86 30.76 -21.93
CA PHE A 12 -66.60 31.07 -22.58
C PHE A 12 -65.54 31.51 -21.55
N ILE A 13 -64.48 30.71 -21.42
CA ILE A 13 -63.28 31.02 -20.65
C ILE A 13 -62.58 32.18 -21.38
N THR A 14 -62.99 33.41 -21.08
CA THR A 14 -62.48 34.60 -21.76
C THR A 14 -61.31 35.19 -20.99
N ASN A 15 -60.10 34.87 -21.43
CA ASN A 15 -58.95 35.71 -21.10
C ASN A 15 -59.01 36.97 -21.96
N LYS A 16 -59.18 38.13 -21.33
CA LYS A 16 -59.01 39.41 -22.00
C LYS A 16 -57.50 39.60 -22.25
N PRO A 17 -57.02 39.59 -23.51
CA PRO A 17 -55.61 39.79 -23.79
C PRO A 17 -55.19 41.20 -23.32
N GLY A 18 -54.07 41.31 -22.61
CA GLY A 18 -53.48 42.60 -22.24
C GLY A 18 -53.86 43.17 -20.86
N THR A 19 -54.56 42.42 -20.00
CA THR A 19 -54.70 42.80 -18.58
C THR A 19 -53.60 42.13 -17.74
N THR A 20 -53.07 42.84 -16.74
CA THR A 20 -52.06 42.31 -15.79
C THR A 20 -52.70 41.77 -14.50
N ASP A 21 -54.02 41.68 -14.47
CA ASP A 21 -54.74 41.19 -13.31
C ASP A 21 -54.49 39.69 -13.11
N PRO A 22 -54.28 39.23 -11.86
CA PRO A 22 -54.15 37.81 -11.61
C PRO A 22 -55.42 37.08 -12.03
N ILE A 23 -55.23 35.95 -12.72
CA ILE A 23 -56.31 35.06 -13.16
C ILE A 23 -57.19 34.71 -11.94
N THR A 24 -58.51 34.77 -12.08
CA THR A 24 -59.40 34.41 -10.97
C THR A 24 -59.21 32.94 -10.58
N PRO A 25 -59.32 32.56 -9.29
CA PRO A 25 -59.09 31.18 -8.84
C PRO A 25 -59.93 30.15 -9.61
N LYS A 26 -61.14 30.53 -10.04
CA LYS A 26 -62.03 29.70 -10.86
C LYS A 26 -61.48 29.47 -12.26
N LEU A 27 -61.04 30.52 -12.96
CA LEU A 27 -60.41 30.39 -14.29
C LEU A 27 -59.09 29.63 -14.20
N GLN A 28 -58.28 29.89 -13.17
CA GLN A 28 -57.01 29.18 -12.94
C GLN A 28 -57.24 27.67 -12.77
N SER A 29 -58.31 27.26 -12.08
CA SER A 29 -58.67 25.84 -11.95
C SER A 29 -59.17 25.22 -13.26
N GLN A 30 -59.83 26.01 -14.13
CA GLN A 30 -60.34 25.56 -15.43
C GLN A 30 -59.23 25.48 -16.50
N GLU A 31 -58.24 26.36 -16.42
CA GLU A 31 -57.09 26.41 -17.33
C GLU A 31 -55.92 25.52 -16.86
N SER A 32 -55.89 25.17 -15.58
CA SER A 32 -54.94 24.19 -15.09
C SER A 32 -55.14 22.86 -15.81
N ILE A 33 -54.01 22.23 -16.13
CA ILE A 33 -53.94 20.93 -16.79
C ILE A 33 -54.86 19.95 -16.04
N HIS A 34 -55.63 19.12 -16.75
CA HIS A 34 -56.57 18.16 -16.14
C HIS A 34 -55.92 17.45 -14.92
N GLY A 35 -56.30 17.85 -13.70
CA GLY A 35 -55.59 17.47 -12.48
C GLY A 35 -55.39 18.60 -11.45
N GLY A 36 -55.57 19.87 -11.83
CA GLY A 36 -55.54 21.00 -10.88
C GLY A 36 -54.13 21.42 -10.45
N GLU A 37 -54.03 22.07 -9.28
CA GLU A 37 -52.79 22.59 -8.67
C GLU A 37 -51.72 21.52 -8.38
N ASN A 38 -52.12 20.24 -8.27
CA ASN A 38 -51.24 19.11 -7.96
C ASN A 38 -50.70 18.38 -9.21
N ALA A 39 -50.87 18.97 -10.40
CA ALA A 39 -50.36 18.41 -11.65
C ALA A 39 -49.06 19.12 -12.04
N THR A 40 -47.95 18.38 -12.05
CA THR A 40 -46.64 18.88 -12.48
C THR A 40 -46.27 18.28 -13.83
N ILE A 41 -45.78 19.09 -14.76
CA ILE A 41 -45.22 18.61 -16.03
C ILE A 41 -43.75 18.28 -15.81
N ILE A 42 -43.40 17.01 -15.97
CA ILE A 42 -42.01 16.55 -15.94
C ILE A 42 -41.78 15.84 -17.28
N ASP A 43 -40.81 16.33 -18.05
CA ASP A 43 -40.38 15.76 -19.34
C ASP A 43 -41.55 15.53 -20.33
N GLY A 44 -42.41 16.53 -20.48
CA GLY A 44 -43.57 16.47 -21.39
C GLY A 44 -44.74 15.59 -20.91
N MET A 45 -44.62 14.90 -19.77
CA MET A 45 -45.67 14.10 -19.17
C MET A 45 -46.33 14.83 -18.00
N VAL A 46 -47.66 14.78 -17.93
CA VAL A 46 -48.43 15.34 -16.81
C VAL A 46 -48.51 14.29 -15.71
N ILE A 47 -47.83 14.53 -14.58
CA ILE A 47 -47.82 13.64 -13.43
C ILE A 47 -48.72 14.23 -12.35
N ARG A 48 -49.67 13.44 -11.86
CA ARG A 48 -50.53 13.79 -10.72
C ARG A 48 -49.95 13.16 -9.47
N THR A 49 -49.45 13.97 -8.54
CA THR A 49 -48.97 13.49 -7.25
C THR A 49 -50.02 13.74 -6.17
N THR A 50 -49.96 12.97 -5.08
CA THR A 50 -50.74 13.27 -3.88
C THR A 50 -49.79 13.91 -2.86
N PRO A 51 -50.18 15.04 -2.22
CA PRO A 51 -49.27 15.80 -1.36
C PRO A 51 -48.79 15.00 -0.14
N ILE A 52 -49.61 14.07 0.36
CA ILE A 52 -49.24 13.17 1.46
C ILE A 52 -48.16 12.16 1.00
N LEU A 53 -48.39 11.45 -0.11
CA LEU A 53 -47.45 10.41 -0.55
C LEU A 53 -46.14 11.01 -1.02
N GLU A 54 -46.19 12.19 -1.64
CA GLU A 54 -45.00 12.91 -2.09
C GLU A 54 -44.10 13.27 -0.91
N LYS A 55 -44.67 13.78 0.19
CA LYS A 55 -43.89 14.12 1.40
C LYS A 55 -43.16 12.90 1.99
N TYR A 56 -43.87 11.78 2.15
CA TYR A 56 -43.26 10.56 2.71
C TYR A 56 -42.25 9.94 1.74
N THR A 57 -42.56 9.87 0.44
CA THR A 57 -41.67 9.32 -0.58
C THR A 57 -40.40 10.16 -0.71
N ASN A 58 -40.52 11.49 -0.70
CA ASN A 58 -39.36 12.38 -0.70
C ASN A 58 -38.53 12.21 0.57
N SER A 59 -39.16 12.11 1.75
CA SER A 59 -38.44 11.89 3.01
C SER A 59 -37.66 10.57 3.00
N ILE A 60 -38.28 9.48 2.54
CA ILE A 60 -37.64 8.16 2.42
C ILE A 60 -36.49 8.23 1.40
N ARG A 61 -36.74 8.80 0.22
CA ARG A 61 -35.73 8.95 -0.83
C ARG A 61 -34.52 9.72 -0.33
N GLN A 62 -34.73 10.89 0.27
CA GLN A 62 -33.65 11.73 0.77
C GLN A 62 -32.86 11.04 1.90
N TYR A 63 -33.55 10.32 2.78
CA TYR A 63 -32.90 9.51 3.81
C TYR A 63 -32.02 8.42 3.22
N LEU A 64 -32.55 7.64 2.27
CA LEU A 64 -31.81 6.57 1.61
C LEU A 64 -30.60 7.12 0.85
N ILE A 65 -30.79 8.15 0.01
CA ILE A 65 -29.70 8.76 -0.76
C ILE A 65 -28.61 9.28 0.18
N THR A 66 -28.99 9.99 1.25
CA THR A 66 -28.01 10.53 2.19
C THR A 66 -27.24 9.42 2.91
N LYS A 67 -27.92 8.34 3.32
CA LYS A 67 -27.26 7.19 3.95
C LYS A 67 -26.35 6.45 2.98
N PHE A 68 -26.76 6.28 1.73
CA PHE A 68 -25.91 5.70 0.68
C PHE A 68 -24.68 6.57 0.40
N ASN A 69 -24.86 7.89 0.26
CA ASN A 69 -23.75 8.82 0.03
C ASN A 69 -22.74 8.82 1.18
N ILE A 70 -23.22 8.77 2.44
CA ILE A 70 -22.32 8.67 3.62
C ILE A 70 -21.56 7.35 3.60
N PHE A 71 -22.24 6.24 3.33
CA PHE A 71 -21.61 4.92 3.26
C PHE A 71 -20.57 4.85 2.13
N GLU A 72 -20.89 5.39 0.96
CA GLU A 72 -19.97 5.48 -0.17
C GLU A 72 -18.74 6.33 0.19
N ALA A 73 -18.94 7.49 0.82
CA ALA A 73 -17.85 8.34 1.28
C ALA A 73 -16.94 7.67 2.33
N GLU A 74 -17.53 6.93 3.28
CA GLU A 74 -16.77 6.15 4.28
C GLU A 74 -15.96 5.04 3.61
N LEU A 75 -16.57 4.32 2.66
CA LEU A 75 -15.91 3.25 1.91
C LEU A 75 -14.75 3.80 1.06
N GLU A 76 -14.97 4.90 0.34
CA GLU A 76 -13.93 5.58 -0.44
C GLU A 76 -12.80 6.09 0.46
N THR A 77 -13.12 6.60 1.65
CA THR A 77 -12.11 7.04 2.62
C THR A 77 -11.27 5.86 3.12
N GLN A 78 -11.89 4.74 3.48
CA GLN A 78 -11.16 3.53 3.91
C GLN A 78 -10.32 2.95 2.76
N LYS A 79 -10.88 2.90 1.55
CA LYS A 79 -10.18 2.43 0.36
C LYS A 79 -8.98 3.31 0.02
N SER A 80 -9.14 4.64 0.10
CA SER A 80 -8.05 5.58 -0.18
C SER A 80 -6.97 5.53 0.90
N ALA A 81 -7.33 5.41 2.18
CA ALA A 81 -6.37 5.18 3.26
C ALA A 81 -5.58 3.89 3.03
N GLY A 82 -6.25 2.77 2.75
CA GLY A 82 -5.58 1.50 2.46
C GLY A 82 -4.72 1.56 1.19
N MET A 83 -5.14 2.28 0.16
CA MET A 83 -4.34 2.48 -1.05
C MET A 83 -3.10 3.35 -0.78
N ASN A 84 -3.22 4.36 0.09
CA ASN A 84 -2.08 5.18 0.50
C ASN A 84 -1.06 4.36 1.27
N GLU A 85 -1.49 3.58 2.26
CA GLU A 85 -0.61 2.65 2.99
C GLU A 85 0.04 1.64 2.04
N TRP A 86 -0.73 1.06 1.12
CA TRP A 86 -0.19 0.13 0.13
C TRP A 86 0.86 0.78 -0.78
N ARG A 87 0.62 2.02 -1.21
CA ARG A 87 1.54 2.78 -2.05
C ARG A 87 2.82 3.12 -1.29
N ASP A 88 2.70 3.51 -0.02
CA ASP A 88 3.84 3.85 0.84
C ASP A 88 4.68 2.59 1.11
N LEU A 89 4.06 1.46 1.43
CA LEU A 89 4.73 0.17 1.55
C LEU A 89 5.43 -0.25 0.26
N LYS A 90 4.78 -0.05 -0.89
CA LYS A 90 5.38 -0.35 -2.20
C LYS A 90 6.56 0.58 -2.49
N ALA A 91 6.48 1.84 -2.11
CA ALA A 91 7.57 2.81 -2.29
C ALA A 91 8.77 2.45 -1.41
N GLU A 92 8.54 2.08 -0.15
CA GLU A 92 9.57 1.60 0.77
C GLU A 92 10.19 0.28 0.29
N PHE A 93 9.37 -0.66 -0.16
CA PHE A 93 9.88 -1.92 -0.72
C PHE A 93 10.80 -1.68 -1.93
N ASN A 94 10.39 -0.80 -2.85
CA ASN A 94 11.19 -0.46 -4.03
C ASN A 94 12.47 0.33 -3.69
N SER A 95 12.51 1.07 -2.58
CA SER A 95 13.73 1.78 -2.17
C SER A 95 14.78 0.81 -1.60
N ILE A 96 14.32 -0.23 -0.91
CA ILE A 96 15.17 -1.28 -0.35
C ILE A 96 15.64 -2.24 -1.45
N VAL A 97 14.72 -2.77 -2.26
CA VAL A 97 14.99 -3.81 -3.26
C VAL A 97 15.27 -3.19 -4.62
N ASN A 98 16.56 -3.13 -4.99
CA ASN A 98 17.01 -2.52 -6.24
C ASN A 98 17.40 -3.51 -7.33
N GLU A 99 17.42 -4.81 -7.02
CA GLU A 99 17.91 -5.87 -7.91
C GLU A 99 16.77 -6.81 -8.32
N PRO A 100 16.86 -7.48 -9.48
CA PRO A 100 15.82 -8.40 -9.94
C PRO A 100 15.66 -9.59 -8.99
N ILE A 101 14.47 -9.75 -8.44
CA ILE A 101 14.18 -10.74 -7.39
C ILE A 101 14.14 -12.16 -7.96
N LEU A 102 13.53 -12.35 -9.14
CA LEU A 102 13.11 -13.67 -9.63
C LEU A 102 14.24 -14.68 -9.94
N PRO A 103 15.47 -14.29 -10.37
CA PRO A 103 16.59 -15.25 -10.40
C PRO A 103 17.33 -15.31 -9.05
N ASN A 104 17.57 -14.16 -8.41
CA ASN A 104 18.45 -14.07 -7.25
C ASN A 104 17.83 -14.67 -5.98
N SER A 105 16.51 -14.51 -5.78
CA SER A 105 15.80 -15.08 -4.63
C SER A 105 15.82 -16.60 -4.63
N ILE A 106 15.72 -17.23 -5.80
CA ILE A 106 15.80 -18.69 -5.92
C ILE A 106 17.17 -19.18 -5.45
N TYR A 107 18.27 -18.51 -5.84
CA TYR A 107 19.61 -18.87 -5.37
C TYR A 107 19.80 -18.68 -3.86
N ILE A 108 19.18 -17.65 -3.28
CA ILE A 108 19.23 -17.42 -1.83
C ILE A 108 18.45 -18.52 -1.08
N LEU A 109 17.27 -18.87 -1.58
CA LEU A 109 16.44 -19.93 -1.01
C LEU A 109 17.13 -21.29 -1.11
N THR A 110 17.75 -21.61 -2.24
CA THR A 110 18.50 -22.86 -2.39
C THR A 110 19.71 -22.88 -1.46
N ALA A 111 20.46 -21.80 -1.32
CA ALA A 111 21.56 -21.71 -0.36
C ALA A 111 21.10 -21.93 1.10
N GLY A 112 19.98 -21.33 1.49
CA GLY A 112 19.36 -21.57 2.81
C GLY A 112 18.94 -23.04 3.00
N LEU A 113 18.33 -23.64 1.99
CA LEU A 113 17.95 -25.06 2.01
C LEU A 113 19.17 -25.97 2.10
N THR A 114 20.24 -25.66 1.37
CA THR A 114 21.54 -26.37 1.47
C THR A 114 22.10 -26.26 2.90
N GLY A 115 22.04 -25.09 3.53
CA GLY A 115 22.41 -24.91 4.94
C GLY A 115 21.59 -25.80 5.89
N SER A 116 20.31 -25.98 5.62
CA SER A 116 19.43 -26.89 6.38
C SER A 116 19.84 -28.35 6.25
N ILE A 117 20.18 -28.79 5.03
CA ILE A 117 20.64 -30.16 4.76
C ILE A 117 21.96 -30.44 5.49
N ILE A 118 22.91 -29.51 5.48
CA ILE A 118 24.22 -29.67 6.14
C ILE A 118 24.06 -29.95 7.64
N VAL A 119 23.04 -29.37 8.26
CA VAL A 119 22.83 -29.40 9.71
C VAL A 119 21.69 -30.35 10.11
N ARG A 120 21.24 -31.21 9.17
CA ARG A 120 20.11 -32.13 9.33
C ARG A 120 20.17 -32.95 10.62
N ASN A 121 21.33 -33.48 10.99
CA ASN A 121 21.51 -34.36 12.17
C ASN A 121 22.15 -33.64 13.38
N ARG A 122 22.03 -32.31 13.47
CA ARG A 122 22.55 -31.53 14.60
C ARG A 122 21.42 -31.01 15.48
N ASN A 123 21.79 -30.38 16.59
CA ASN A 123 20.88 -29.78 17.56
C ASN A 123 19.87 -28.84 16.89
N ILE A 124 18.65 -28.77 17.48
CA ILE A 124 17.54 -27.98 16.95
C ILE A 124 17.87 -26.49 16.75
N GLY A 125 18.70 -25.91 17.62
CA GLY A 125 19.15 -24.52 17.50
C GLY A 125 19.98 -24.29 16.24
N LEU A 126 20.94 -25.17 15.94
CA LEU A 126 21.75 -25.08 14.72
C LEU A 126 20.89 -25.28 13.47
N ARG A 127 19.86 -26.14 13.54
CA ARG A 127 18.92 -26.36 12.43
C ARG A 127 18.15 -25.09 12.04
N LEU A 128 17.88 -24.19 12.99
CA LEU A 128 17.20 -22.93 12.71
C LEU A 128 18.16 -21.81 12.29
N ILE A 129 19.32 -21.71 12.95
CA ILE A 129 20.27 -20.62 12.69
C ILE A 129 21.00 -20.82 11.36
N THR A 130 21.39 -22.05 11.02
CA THR A 130 22.24 -22.30 9.85
C THR A 130 21.59 -21.89 8.52
N PRO A 131 20.32 -22.23 8.24
CA PRO A 131 19.63 -21.78 7.03
C PRO A 131 19.57 -20.25 6.93
N LEU A 132 19.37 -19.55 8.05
CA LEU A 132 19.32 -18.09 8.09
C LEU A 132 20.69 -17.47 7.80
N VAL A 133 21.77 -18.04 8.36
CA VAL A 133 23.13 -17.57 8.09
C VAL A 133 23.49 -17.81 6.62
N PHE A 134 23.25 -19.01 6.09
CA PHE A 134 23.50 -19.32 4.68
C PHE A 134 22.67 -18.44 3.74
N GLY A 135 21.38 -18.25 4.04
CA GLY A 135 20.51 -17.33 3.30
C GLY A 135 20.99 -15.88 3.37
N GLY A 136 21.43 -15.40 4.53
CA GLY A 136 21.98 -14.06 4.70
C GLY A 136 23.30 -13.86 3.95
N CYS A 137 24.19 -14.85 3.98
CA CYS A 137 25.42 -14.85 3.19
C CYS A 137 25.11 -14.84 1.69
N ALA A 138 24.15 -15.65 1.24
CA ALA A 138 23.71 -15.68 -0.14
C ALA A 138 23.06 -14.35 -0.56
N LEU A 139 22.27 -13.71 0.32
CA LEU A 139 21.67 -12.40 0.06
C LEU A 139 22.76 -11.34 -0.17
N LYS A 140 23.81 -11.33 0.67
CA LYS A 140 24.96 -10.43 0.48
C LYS A 140 25.69 -10.68 -0.85
N TYR A 141 25.73 -11.93 -1.32
CA TYR A 141 26.41 -12.31 -2.57
C TYR A 141 25.58 -12.02 -3.82
N PHE A 142 24.32 -12.46 -3.85
CA PHE A 142 23.43 -12.34 -5.02
C PHE A 142 22.70 -10.99 -5.10
N MET A 143 22.50 -10.31 -3.98
CA MET A 143 21.84 -9.00 -3.91
C MET A 143 22.61 -8.01 -3.02
N PRO A 144 23.84 -7.61 -3.42
CA PRO A 144 24.69 -6.76 -2.59
C PRO A 144 24.11 -5.36 -2.36
N ARG A 145 23.42 -4.77 -3.35
CA ARG A 145 22.82 -3.42 -3.19
C ARG A 145 21.65 -3.46 -2.22
N THR A 146 20.78 -4.47 -2.36
CA THR A 146 19.64 -4.68 -1.48
C THR A 146 20.11 -4.93 -0.04
N PHE A 147 21.15 -5.75 0.15
CA PHE A 147 21.74 -5.99 1.46
C PHE A 147 22.34 -4.71 2.07
N GLY A 148 22.99 -3.87 1.26
CA GLY A 148 23.54 -2.58 1.71
C GLY A 148 22.46 -1.62 2.20
N ASN A 149 21.38 -1.46 1.44
CA ASN A 149 20.26 -0.60 1.81
C ASN A 149 19.54 -1.12 3.05
N LEU A 150 19.22 -2.42 3.09
CA LEU A 150 18.60 -3.04 4.25
C LEU A 150 19.47 -2.90 5.50
N SER A 151 20.79 -3.09 5.38
CA SER A 151 21.71 -2.92 6.50
C SER A 151 21.75 -1.47 6.97
N LYS A 152 21.62 -0.49 6.08
CA LYS A 152 21.59 0.93 6.44
C LYS A 152 20.31 1.25 7.21
N GLU A 153 19.15 0.87 6.70
CA GLU A 153 17.85 1.06 7.38
C GLU A 153 17.83 0.37 8.75
N TYR A 154 18.34 -0.86 8.83
CA TYR A 154 18.47 -1.58 10.09
C TYR A 154 19.37 -0.84 11.09
N ASN A 155 20.51 -0.29 10.64
CA ASN A 155 21.39 0.49 11.49
C ASN A 155 20.71 1.78 11.99
N GLU A 156 19.97 2.47 11.12
CA GLU A 156 19.23 3.68 11.50
C GLU A 156 18.10 3.37 12.49
N PHE A 157 17.39 2.27 12.29
CA PHE A 157 16.35 1.80 13.18
C PHE A 157 16.90 1.42 14.57
N GLU A 158 18.00 0.68 14.60
CA GLU A 158 18.65 0.28 15.85
C GLU A 158 19.19 1.49 16.61
N MET A 159 19.79 2.46 15.90
CA MET A 159 20.28 3.70 16.51
C MET A 159 19.14 4.51 17.15
N LYS A 160 17.96 4.54 16.52
CA LYS A 160 16.77 5.25 17.04
C LYS A 160 16.12 4.54 18.22
N THR A 161 16.04 3.21 18.17
CA THR A 161 15.24 2.42 19.13
C THR A 161 16.08 1.94 20.33
N VAL A 162 17.32 1.47 20.08
CA VAL A 162 18.17 0.81 21.09
C VAL A 162 19.65 1.19 20.91
N PRO A 163 20.06 2.39 21.35
CA PRO A 163 21.41 2.91 21.09
C PRO A 163 22.53 2.12 21.81
N ASP A 164 22.23 1.46 22.93
CA ASP A 164 23.24 0.70 23.68
C ASP A 164 23.66 -0.58 22.96
N VAL A 165 22.69 -1.29 22.36
CA VAL A 165 22.97 -2.48 21.54
C VAL A 165 23.74 -2.09 20.29
N TYR A 166 23.40 -0.95 19.68
CA TYR A 166 24.15 -0.41 18.56
C TYR A 166 25.63 -0.19 18.90
N LYS A 167 25.94 0.44 20.04
CA LYS A 167 27.33 0.67 20.47
C LYS A 167 28.08 -0.64 20.69
N GLN A 168 27.49 -1.58 21.42
CA GLN A 168 28.10 -2.91 21.65
C GLN A 168 28.37 -3.63 20.33
N ARG A 169 27.44 -3.59 19.38
CA ARG A 169 27.61 -4.18 18.06
C ARG A 169 28.74 -3.52 17.27
N GLN A 170 28.84 -2.19 17.32
CA GLN A 170 29.93 -1.47 16.65
C GLN A 170 31.30 -1.78 17.28
N GLU A 171 31.39 -1.90 18.61
CA GLU A 171 32.60 -2.31 19.31
C GLU A 171 33.02 -3.73 18.91
N LEU A 172 32.08 -4.68 18.86
CA LEU A 172 32.33 -6.04 18.40
C LEU A 172 32.80 -6.07 16.94
N ILE A 173 32.16 -5.29 16.05
CA ILE A 173 32.60 -5.16 14.65
C ILE A 173 34.01 -4.57 14.58
N GLY A 174 34.32 -3.57 15.41
CA GLY A 174 35.65 -2.97 15.51
C GLY A 174 36.71 -3.98 15.94
N GLN A 175 36.43 -4.77 16.98
CA GLN A 175 37.31 -5.84 17.44
C GLN A 175 37.54 -6.91 16.37
N LEU A 176 36.48 -7.34 15.68
CA LEU A 176 36.58 -8.30 14.57
C LEU A 176 37.43 -7.78 13.42
N ARG A 177 37.32 -6.48 13.07
CA ARG A 177 38.18 -5.85 12.06
C ARG A 177 39.63 -5.81 12.51
N TYR A 178 39.88 -5.48 13.78
CA TYR A 178 41.22 -5.50 14.36
C TYR A 178 41.83 -6.91 14.29
N TRP A 179 41.11 -7.93 14.75
CA TRP A 179 41.57 -9.33 14.70
C TRP A 179 41.85 -9.80 13.28
N ARG A 180 41.02 -9.40 12.32
CA ARG A 180 41.27 -9.70 10.90
C ARG A 180 42.58 -9.09 10.42
N SER A 181 42.81 -7.81 10.73
CA SER A 181 44.05 -7.12 10.33
C SER A 181 45.28 -7.72 10.99
N GLU A 182 45.18 -8.10 12.26
CA GLU A 182 46.26 -8.77 12.98
C GLU A 182 46.55 -10.14 12.38
N ALA A 183 45.53 -10.94 12.08
CA ALA A 183 45.70 -12.22 11.43
C ALA A 183 46.39 -12.09 10.06
N GLU A 184 46.07 -11.07 9.26
CA GLU A 184 46.75 -10.79 7.99
C GLU A 184 48.23 -10.46 8.20
N VAL A 185 48.57 -9.61 9.18
CA VAL A 185 49.96 -9.31 9.55
C VAL A 185 50.71 -10.55 10.03
N GLN A 186 50.08 -11.39 10.85
CA GLN A 186 50.68 -12.63 11.33
C GLN A 186 50.92 -13.61 10.18
N ARG A 187 50.00 -13.72 9.21
CA ARG A 187 50.21 -14.56 8.01
C ARG A 187 51.42 -14.12 7.20
N VAL A 188 51.65 -12.81 7.05
CA VAL A 188 52.85 -12.29 6.38
C VAL A 188 54.11 -12.65 7.17
N LYS A 189 54.12 -12.41 8.49
CA LYS A 189 55.26 -12.76 9.35
C LYS A 189 55.60 -14.25 9.36
N VAL A 190 54.58 -15.11 9.34
CA VAL A 190 54.77 -16.56 9.25
C VAL A 190 55.42 -16.95 7.93
N ASN A 191 55.00 -16.35 6.82
CA ASN A 191 55.66 -16.59 5.53
C ASN A 191 57.13 -16.14 5.56
N ASP A 192 57.43 -14.97 6.12
CA ASP A 192 58.79 -14.46 6.23
C ASP A 192 59.67 -15.37 7.09
N CYS A 193 59.16 -15.82 8.24
CA CYS A 193 59.85 -16.77 9.14
C CYS A 193 60.13 -18.12 8.45
N VAL A 194 59.18 -18.63 7.66
CA VAL A 194 59.40 -19.86 6.87
C VAL A 194 60.49 -19.65 5.82
N ILE A 195 60.50 -18.50 5.14
CA ILE A 195 61.53 -18.15 4.16
C ILE A 195 62.91 -18.07 4.82
N GLU A 196 63.01 -17.43 5.99
CA GLU A 196 64.25 -17.33 6.76
C GLU A 196 64.74 -18.71 7.22
N GLN A 197 63.86 -19.57 7.74
CA GLN A 197 64.23 -20.94 8.13
C GLN A 197 64.75 -21.75 6.95
N VAL A 198 64.11 -21.65 5.78
CA VAL A 198 64.57 -22.33 4.56
C VAL A 198 65.92 -21.77 4.10
N HIS A 199 66.13 -20.46 4.21
CA HIS A 199 67.39 -19.80 3.88
C HIS A 199 68.54 -20.27 4.80
N ASP A 200 68.30 -20.30 6.10
CA ASP A 200 69.28 -20.75 7.10
C ASP A 200 69.62 -22.22 6.96
N LEU A 201 68.62 -23.07 6.69
CA LEU A 201 68.84 -24.49 6.38
C LEU A 201 69.70 -24.66 5.13
N ARG A 202 69.45 -23.89 4.07
CA ARG A 202 70.28 -23.90 2.85
C ARG A 202 71.71 -23.50 3.15
N LYS A 203 71.93 -22.45 3.94
CA LYS A 203 73.27 -21.96 4.30
C LYS A 203 74.04 -22.99 5.13
N LYS A 204 73.39 -23.61 6.12
CA LYS A 204 73.97 -24.70 6.92
C LYS A 204 74.31 -25.91 6.06
N TRP A 205 73.44 -26.27 5.10
CA TRP A 205 73.70 -27.40 4.21
C TRP A 205 74.92 -27.17 3.30
N SER A 206 75.10 -25.94 2.78
CA SER A 206 76.31 -25.56 2.03
C SER A 206 77.58 -25.76 2.87
N GLN A 207 77.57 -25.35 4.14
CA GLN A 207 78.72 -25.47 5.04
C GLN A 207 79.10 -26.90 5.41
N VAL A 208 78.20 -27.88 5.23
CA VAL A 208 78.48 -29.29 5.50
C VAL A 208 79.19 -29.98 4.31
N TRP A 209 79.05 -29.42 3.11
CA TRP A 209 79.59 -30.00 1.87
C TRP A 209 80.85 -29.30 1.33
N ASP A 210 81.24 -28.18 1.92
CA ASP A 210 82.55 -27.52 1.74
C ASP A 210 83.54 -27.99 2.83
#